data_AF-H3AK14-F1
#
_entry.id   AF-H3AK14-F1
#
_cell.length_a   1.000
_cell.length_b   1.000
_cell.length_c   1.000
_cell.angle_alpha   90.00
_cell.angle_beta   90.00
_cell.angle_gamma   90.00
#
_symmetry.space_group_name_H-M   'P 1'
#
loop_
_entity.id
_entity.type
_entity.pdbx_description
1 polymer ?
#
loop_
_entity_poly.entity_id
_entity_poly.type
_entity_poly.pdbx_seq_one_letter_code
_entity_poly.pdbx_strand_id
1 'polypeptide(L)'
;KMGEGVMGMSYTNTSPLVVPTRAKECTLGTNPISVSAPANNGDSFVLDMATSAVALGKVELHHRQGNSIPEGWGCDSSGKLSTDPAKVLEGGGLVPIGGSEATGGYKGYGLGMMVEIFCGILAGAQYSNKIRVWKVTDKVANLGQCFVALNPKCFAPNFQDRMSDLLHIHRNLEPVS
;
A
#
# COMPACT_ATOMS: atom_id res chain seq x y z
N LYS A 1 -6.22 -19.63 8.93
CA LYS A 1 -5.91 -19.59 10.38
C LYS A 1 -4.43 -19.27 10.53
N MET A 2 -4.06 -18.30 11.36
CA MET A 2 -2.66 -18.01 11.69
C MET A 2 -2.15 -19.16 12.58
N GLY A 3 -1.70 -20.25 11.94
CA GLY A 3 -1.65 -21.58 12.55
C GLY A 3 -0.62 -21.77 13.64
N GLU A 4 0.35 -20.87 13.80
CA GLU A 4 1.53 -21.12 14.66
C GLU A 4 1.80 -20.02 15.69
N GLY A 5 0.89 -19.04 15.85
CA GLY A 5 1.09 -17.94 16.81
C GLY A 5 2.25 -16.99 16.44
N VAL A 6 2.66 -16.99 15.16
CA VAL A 6 3.67 -16.08 14.62
C VAL A 6 3.04 -14.77 14.13
N MET A 7 3.80 -13.68 14.18
CA MET A 7 3.49 -12.47 13.43
C MET A 7 3.95 -12.62 11.98
N GLY A 8 3.14 -12.15 11.04
CA GLY A 8 3.44 -12.20 9.62
C GLY A 8 3.51 -10.81 9.00
N MET A 9 4.42 -10.60 8.07
CA MET A 9 4.37 -9.46 7.15
C MET A 9 4.60 -9.96 5.72
N SER A 10 3.94 -9.32 4.76
CA SER A 10 4.13 -9.60 3.33
C SER A 10 4.12 -8.32 2.52
N TYR A 11 4.95 -8.29 1.48
CA TYR A 11 5.14 -7.15 0.60
C TYR A 11 5.24 -7.63 -0.85
N THR A 12 4.80 -6.81 -1.80
CA THR A 12 5.10 -7.00 -3.23
C THR A 12 5.23 -5.64 -3.90
N ASN A 13 6.18 -5.48 -4.82
CA ASN A 13 6.16 -4.34 -5.74
C ASN A 13 5.22 -4.63 -6.92
N THR A 14 4.76 -3.57 -7.60
CA THR A 14 3.85 -3.68 -8.74
C THR A 14 4.27 -2.75 -9.89
N SER A 15 3.56 -2.80 -11.03
CA SER A 15 3.80 -1.89 -12.15
C SER A 15 3.75 -0.42 -11.72
N PRO A 16 4.56 0.47 -12.33
CA PRO A 16 4.59 1.88 -11.97
C PRO A 16 3.24 2.55 -12.24
N LEU A 17 2.61 3.04 -11.17
CA LEU A 17 1.27 3.65 -11.15
C LEU A 17 1.18 4.85 -10.20
N VAL A 18 2.18 5.03 -9.33
CA VAL A 18 2.22 6.04 -8.28
C VAL A 18 3.31 7.05 -8.61
N VAL A 19 2.95 8.34 -8.54
CA VAL A 19 3.86 9.47 -8.66
C VAL A 19 4.47 9.77 -7.29
N PRO A 20 5.80 9.67 -7.12
CA PRO A 20 6.46 10.06 -5.87
C PRO A 20 6.16 11.51 -5.48
N THR A 21 6.20 11.80 -4.18
CA THR A 21 6.03 13.18 -3.69
C THR A 21 7.04 14.12 -4.36
N ARG A 22 6.55 15.24 -4.91
CA ARG A 22 7.32 16.23 -5.71
C ARG A 22 7.81 15.74 -7.09
N ALA A 23 7.32 14.61 -7.59
CA ALA A 23 7.57 14.16 -8.96
C ALA A 23 6.33 14.38 -9.85
N LYS A 24 6.46 14.03 -11.14
CA LYS A 24 5.38 14.04 -12.13
C LYS A 24 5.28 12.76 -12.96
N GLU A 25 6.17 11.80 -12.73
CA GLU A 25 6.23 10.53 -13.45
C GLU A 25 5.93 9.37 -12.50
N CYS A 26 5.19 8.38 -12.98
CA CYS A 26 4.95 7.15 -12.23
C CYS A 26 6.23 6.32 -12.17
N THR A 27 6.79 6.16 -10.98
CA THR A 27 8.00 5.33 -10.78
C THR A 27 7.82 4.25 -9.73
N LEU A 28 6.73 4.27 -8.97
CA LEU A 28 6.41 3.27 -7.95
C LEU A 28 5.11 2.56 -8.28
N GLY A 29 5.00 1.30 -7.87
CA GLY A 29 3.73 0.61 -7.85
C GLY A 29 2.85 1.04 -6.68
N THR A 30 1.65 0.47 -6.63
CA THR A 30 0.77 0.55 -5.43
C THR A 30 1.37 -0.15 -4.22
N ASN A 31 2.39 -1.00 -4.43
CA ASN A 31 3.34 -1.53 -3.45
C ASN A 31 2.72 -1.90 -2.09
N PRO A 32 1.79 -2.87 -2.04
CA PRO A 32 1.06 -3.16 -0.82
C PRO A 32 1.92 -3.74 0.31
N ILE A 33 1.45 -3.47 1.52
CA ILE A 33 1.98 -3.96 2.80
C ILE A 33 0.84 -4.68 3.52
N SER A 34 1.10 -5.92 3.93
CA SER A 34 0.20 -6.63 4.84
C SER A 34 0.95 -7.02 6.11
N VAL A 35 0.29 -6.90 7.26
CA VAL A 35 0.83 -7.24 8.58
C VAL A 35 -0.24 -7.99 9.37
N SER A 36 0.14 -9.05 10.06
CA SER A 36 -0.75 -9.80 10.93
C SER A 36 -0.11 -10.10 12.28
N ALA A 37 -0.91 -10.00 13.34
CA ALA A 37 -0.49 -10.30 14.71
C ALA A 37 -1.59 -11.07 15.47
N PRO A 38 -1.30 -12.26 16.02
CA PRO A 38 -2.30 -13.07 16.69
C PRO A 38 -2.64 -12.52 18.09
N ALA A 39 -3.91 -12.60 18.46
CA ALA A 39 -4.42 -12.33 19.80
C ALA A 39 -5.01 -13.62 20.40
N ASN A 40 -5.61 -13.53 21.59
CA ASN A 40 -6.30 -14.66 22.22
C ASN A 40 -7.61 -15.02 21.51
N ASN A 41 -8.13 -16.21 21.81
CA ASN A 41 -9.47 -16.68 21.40
C ASN A 41 -9.74 -16.63 19.88
N GLY A 42 -8.68 -16.77 19.07
CA GLY A 42 -8.78 -16.76 17.61
C GLY A 42 -8.89 -15.38 16.96
N ASP A 43 -8.79 -14.30 17.74
CA ASP A 43 -8.75 -12.93 17.23
C ASP A 43 -7.34 -12.57 16.71
N SER A 44 -7.25 -11.51 15.90
CA SER A 44 -5.99 -11.04 15.34
C SER A 44 -6.11 -9.61 14.80
N PHE A 45 -5.01 -8.87 14.86
CA PHE A 45 -4.84 -7.69 14.02
C PHE A 45 -4.43 -8.12 12.61
N VAL A 46 -5.08 -7.59 11.59
CA VAL A 46 -4.72 -7.77 10.18
C VAL A 46 -4.81 -6.43 9.48
N LEU A 47 -3.68 -5.97 8.95
CA LEU A 47 -3.57 -4.85 8.03
C LEU A 47 -3.32 -5.39 6.63
N ASP A 48 -4.05 -4.88 5.65
CA ASP A 48 -3.79 -5.09 4.24
C ASP A 48 -4.08 -3.79 3.47
N MET A 49 -3.03 -3.14 2.98
CA MET A 49 -3.15 -1.81 2.38
C MET A 49 -2.15 -1.62 1.25
N ALA A 50 -2.56 -0.86 0.23
CA ALA A 50 -1.63 -0.25 -0.72
C ALA A 50 -0.88 0.92 -0.05
N THR A 51 0.30 1.26 -0.55
CA THR A 51 0.99 2.51 -0.18
C THR A 51 0.55 3.70 -1.04
N SER A 52 -0.32 3.47 -2.03
CA SER A 52 -1.05 4.52 -2.75
C SER A 52 -2.28 4.97 -1.96
N ALA A 53 -2.73 6.21 -2.18
CA ALA A 53 -3.93 6.75 -1.53
C ALA A 53 -5.20 5.96 -1.89
N VAL A 54 -5.22 5.35 -3.07
CA VAL A 54 -6.32 4.52 -3.55
C VAL A 54 -5.81 3.42 -4.48
N ALA A 55 -6.58 2.35 -4.67
CA ALA A 55 -6.35 1.38 -5.73
C ALA A 55 -6.76 1.95 -7.10
N LEU A 56 -5.95 1.71 -8.14
CA LEU A 56 -6.21 2.18 -9.51
C LEU A 56 -7.60 1.78 -10.01
N GLY A 57 -8.05 0.56 -9.71
CA GLY A 57 -9.36 0.07 -10.14
C GLY A 57 -10.54 0.91 -9.63
N LYS A 58 -10.40 1.62 -8.51
CA LYS A 58 -11.42 2.57 -8.05
C LYS A 58 -11.47 3.82 -8.93
N VAL A 59 -10.31 4.33 -9.37
CA VAL A 59 -10.25 5.45 -10.33
C VAL A 59 -10.87 5.04 -11.67
N GLU A 60 -10.54 3.84 -12.17
CA GLU A 60 -11.13 3.29 -13.40
C GLU A 60 -12.66 3.14 -13.29
N LEU A 61 -13.17 2.71 -12.13
CA LEU A 61 -14.61 2.61 -11.89
C LEU A 61 -15.30 3.98 -11.95
N HIS A 62 -14.75 4.98 -11.27
CA HIS A 62 -15.27 6.35 -11.31
C HIS A 62 -15.27 6.92 -12.73
N HIS A 63 -14.18 6.71 -13.49
CA HIS A 63 -14.10 7.10 -14.89
C HIS A 63 -15.22 6.47 -15.73
N ARG A 64 -15.42 5.16 -15.61
CA ARG A 64 -16.48 4.42 -16.34
C ARG A 64 -17.88 4.89 -15.99
N GLN A 65 -18.08 5.41 -14.78
CA GLN A 65 -19.37 5.93 -14.31
C GLN A 65 -19.55 7.42 -14.61
N GLY A 66 -18.54 8.11 -15.13
CA GLY A 66 -18.57 9.56 -15.32
C GLY A 66 -18.56 10.36 -14.01
N ASN A 67 -18.09 9.75 -12.91
CA ASN A 67 -18.04 10.36 -11.59
C ASN A 67 -16.68 10.98 -11.31
N SER A 68 -16.64 12.12 -10.60
CA SER A 68 -15.39 12.66 -10.06
C SER A 68 -14.80 11.74 -8.99
N ILE A 69 -13.49 11.84 -8.76
CA ILE A 69 -12.79 11.18 -7.65
C ILE A 69 -12.50 12.17 -6.53
N PRO A 70 -12.37 11.71 -5.26
CA PRO A 70 -11.89 12.55 -4.18
C PRO A 70 -10.52 13.19 -4.49
N GLU A 71 -10.34 14.43 -4.03
CA GLU A 71 -9.02 15.06 -4.08
C GLU A 71 -8.01 14.22 -3.25
N GLY A 72 -6.77 14.14 -3.74
CA GLY A 72 -5.72 13.35 -3.08
C GLY A 72 -5.70 11.87 -3.47
N TRP A 73 -6.53 11.42 -4.43
CA TRP A 73 -6.40 10.09 -5.03
C TRP A 73 -5.34 10.02 -6.13
N GLY A 74 -5.21 11.10 -6.91
CA GLY A 74 -4.27 11.16 -8.02
C GLY A 74 -3.96 12.58 -8.47
N CYS A 75 -3.03 12.68 -9.41
CA CYS A 75 -2.61 13.90 -10.06
C CYS A 75 -2.64 13.75 -11.58
N ASP A 76 -2.64 14.90 -12.28
CA ASP A 76 -2.51 14.97 -13.73
C ASP A 76 -1.03 14.87 -14.19
N SER A 77 -0.80 14.98 -15.49
CA SER A 77 0.53 14.90 -16.12
C SER A 77 1.51 16.02 -15.72
N SER A 78 1.03 17.08 -15.06
CA SER A 78 1.87 18.12 -14.48
C SER A 78 2.24 17.83 -13.02
N GLY A 79 1.70 16.77 -12.43
CA GLY A 79 1.84 16.44 -11.01
C GLY A 79 0.87 17.21 -10.11
N LYS A 80 -0.09 17.96 -10.67
CA LYS A 80 -1.10 18.69 -9.89
C LYS A 80 -2.25 17.75 -9.52
N LEU A 81 -2.70 17.81 -8.26
CA LEU A 81 -3.85 17.02 -7.81
C LEU A 81 -5.07 17.25 -8.69
N SER A 82 -5.83 16.17 -8.92
CA SER A 82 -7.01 16.21 -9.77
C SER A 82 -8.15 15.37 -9.20
N THR A 83 -9.37 15.86 -9.41
CA THR A 83 -10.62 15.14 -9.13
C THR A 83 -11.23 14.56 -10.41
N ASP A 84 -10.59 14.78 -11.56
CA ASP A 84 -10.98 14.21 -12.84
C ASP A 84 -10.24 12.87 -13.04
N PRO A 85 -10.94 11.72 -13.03
CA PRO A 85 -10.28 10.44 -13.17
C PRO A 85 -9.64 10.25 -14.55
N ALA A 86 -10.10 10.93 -15.60
CA ALA A 86 -9.47 10.84 -16.92
C ALA A 86 -8.04 11.41 -16.88
N LYS A 87 -7.86 12.56 -16.24
CA LYS A 87 -6.53 13.18 -16.07
C LYS A 87 -5.55 12.31 -15.28
N VAL A 88 -6.05 11.53 -14.33
CA VAL A 88 -5.23 10.57 -13.57
C VAL A 88 -4.82 9.37 -14.43
N LEU A 89 -5.72 8.88 -15.28
CA LEU A 89 -5.47 7.72 -16.13
C LEU A 89 -4.65 8.07 -17.39
N GLU A 90 -4.74 9.31 -17.88
CA GLU A 90 -4.15 9.77 -19.13
C GLU A 90 -2.90 10.63 -18.87
N GLY A 91 -1.79 9.97 -18.53
CA GLY A 91 -0.49 10.60 -18.34
C GLY A 91 -0.26 11.18 -16.94
N GLY A 92 -1.26 11.13 -16.06
CA GLY A 92 -1.12 11.38 -14.63
C GLY A 92 -0.72 10.12 -13.86
N GLY A 93 -1.16 10.06 -12.60
CA GLY A 93 -0.97 8.87 -11.78
C GLY A 93 -1.58 8.98 -10.39
N LEU A 94 -1.54 7.87 -9.66
CA LEU A 94 -1.94 7.84 -8.26
C LEU A 94 -0.92 8.61 -7.41
N VAL A 95 -1.37 9.17 -6.28
CA VAL A 95 -0.47 9.73 -5.29
C VAL A 95 -0.30 8.77 -4.10
N PRO A 96 0.78 8.91 -3.30
CA PRO A 96 0.99 8.05 -2.15
C PRO A 96 -0.08 8.27 -1.06
N ILE A 97 -0.26 7.30 -0.17
CA ILE A 97 -1.10 7.49 1.02
C ILE A 97 -0.61 8.70 1.82
N GLY A 98 -1.54 9.57 2.21
CA GLY A 98 -1.24 10.91 2.72
C GLY A 98 -1.25 11.99 1.63
N GLY A 99 -1.53 11.67 0.37
CA GLY A 99 -1.87 12.64 -0.67
C GLY A 99 -0.72 13.57 -1.08
N SER A 100 -0.92 14.87 -0.90
CA SER A 100 0.09 15.90 -1.18
C SER A 100 1.17 15.95 -0.10
N GLU A 101 2.23 16.71 -0.34
CA GLU A 101 3.23 16.96 0.71
C GLU A 101 2.62 17.58 1.98
N ALA A 102 1.70 18.53 1.83
CA ALA A 102 1.03 19.21 2.94
C ALA A 102 0.16 18.25 3.78
N THR A 103 -0.30 17.14 3.19
CA THR A 103 -1.12 16.12 3.85
C THR A 103 -0.31 14.88 4.27
N GLY A 104 1.02 14.91 4.07
CA GLY A 104 1.93 13.87 4.52
C GLY A 104 2.24 12.78 3.49
N GLY A 105 2.01 13.01 2.20
CA GLY A 105 2.25 12.04 1.13
C GLY A 105 3.69 11.50 1.07
N TYR A 106 4.67 12.25 1.57
CA TYR A 106 6.07 11.77 1.67
C TYR A 106 6.21 10.53 2.57
N LYS A 107 5.29 10.33 3.52
CA LYS A 107 5.25 9.12 4.37
C LYS A 107 4.81 7.90 3.56
N GLY A 108 3.73 8.03 2.78
CA GLY A 108 3.29 6.98 1.86
C GLY A 108 4.33 6.66 0.78
N TYR A 109 5.01 7.70 0.28
CA TYR A 109 6.14 7.53 -0.63
C TYR A 109 7.26 6.71 0.02
N GLY A 110 7.64 7.03 1.26
CA GLY A 110 8.64 6.26 2.01
C GLY A 110 8.25 4.79 2.20
N LEU A 111 6.98 4.51 2.51
CA LEU A 111 6.46 3.14 2.59
C LEU A 111 6.54 2.41 1.24
N GLY A 112 6.18 3.07 0.15
CA GLY A 112 6.28 2.50 -1.21
C GLY A 112 7.73 2.18 -1.60
N MET A 113 8.67 3.06 -1.25
CA MET A 113 10.11 2.83 -1.45
C MET A 113 10.64 1.66 -0.62
N MET A 114 10.21 1.53 0.63
CA MET A 114 10.56 0.39 1.48
C MET A 114 10.19 -0.92 0.80
N VAL A 115 8.96 -1.03 0.28
CA VAL A 115 8.52 -2.21 -0.47
C VAL A 115 9.35 -2.43 -1.73
N GLU A 116 9.68 -1.38 -2.47
CA GLU A 116 10.55 -1.47 -3.67
C GLU A 116 11.94 -2.03 -3.32
N ILE A 117 12.50 -1.64 -2.18
CA ILE A 117 13.80 -2.15 -1.70
C ILE A 117 13.70 -3.63 -1.34
N PHE A 118 12.66 -4.06 -0.60
CA PHE A 118 12.51 -5.47 -0.21
C PHE A 118 12.17 -6.38 -1.40
N CYS A 119 11.30 -5.92 -2.29
CA CYS A 119 10.74 -6.76 -3.35
C CYS A 119 11.50 -6.61 -4.66
N GLY A 120 11.90 -5.41 -5.04
CA GLY A 120 12.69 -5.18 -6.25
C GLY A 120 14.16 -5.52 -6.01
N ILE A 121 14.79 -4.77 -5.12
CA ILE A 121 16.25 -4.82 -4.94
C ILE A 121 16.70 -6.10 -4.24
N LEU A 122 16.20 -6.36 -3.02
CA LEU A 122 16.65 -7.49 -2.20
C LEU A 122 16.28 -8.84 -2.82
N ALA A 123 15.08 -8.97 -3.39
CA ALA A 123 14.66 -10.22 -4.04
C ALA A 123 15.28 -10.44 -5.43
N GLY A 124 16.02 -9.47 -5.97
CA GLY A 124 16.61 -9.56 -7.32
C GLY A 124 15.58 -9.50 -8.46
N ALA A 125 14.41 -8.91 -8.21
CA ALA A 125 13.36 -8.72 -9.21
C ALA A 125 13.53 -7.40 -9.97
N GLN A 126 12.66 -7.15 -10.96
CA GLN A 126 12.59 -5.81 -11.54
C GLN A 126 11.98 -4.81 -10.56
N TYR A 127 12.39 -3.56 -10.70
CA TYR A 127 11.96 -2.46 -9.85
C TYR A 127 11.62 -1.22 -10.68
N SER A 128 10.72 -0.40 -10.16
CA SER A 128 10.35 0.88 -10.75
C SER A 128 10.02 0.78 -12.26
N ASN A 129 10.55 1.70 -13.08
CA ASN A 129 10.36 1.74 -14.54
C ASN A 129 10.98 0.55 -15.31
N LYS A 130 11.67 -0.38 -14.64
CA LYS A 130 12.10 -1.65 -15.24
C LYS A 130 10.97 -2.66 -15.30
N ILE A 131 9.98 -2.56 -14.40
CA ILE A 131 8.78 -3.39 -14.43
C ILE A 131 7.92 -2.95 -15.61
N ARG A 132 7.29 -3.93 -16.29
CA ARG A 132 6.32 -3.63 -17.35
C ARG A 132 5.20 -2.71 -16.85
N VAL A 133 4.71 -1.83 -17.71
CA VAL A 133 3.58 -0.96 -17.39
C VAL A 133 2.29 -1.77 -17.23
N TRP A 134 1.34 -1.22 -16.47
CA TRP A 134 0.04 -1.83 -16.25
C TRP A 134 -0.72 -2.07 -17.56
N LYS A 135 -1.51 -3.16 -17.64
CA LYS A 135 -2.24 -3.65 -18.83
C LYS A 135 -1.41 -4.11 -20.03
N VAL A 136 -0.09 -3.86 -20.08
CA VAL A 136 0.76 -4.41 -21.15
C VAL A 136 1.10 -5.87 -20.84
N THR A 137 0.72 -6.78 -21.75
CA THR A 137 0.79 -8.24 -21.57
C THR A 137 1.76 -8.95 -22.51
N ASP A 138 2.61 -8.20 -23.22
CA ASP A 138 3.64 -8.71 -24.13
C ASP A 138 4.75 -9.50 -23.41
N LYS A 139 4.98 -9.24 -22.13
CA LYS A 139 5.92 -9.93 -21.25
C LYS A 139 5.31 -10.20 -19.88
N VAL A 140 5.78 -11.27 -19.22
CA VAL A 140 5.42 -11.60 -17.84
C VAL A 140 5.90 -10.48 -16.91
N ALA A 141 5.10 -10.15 -15.89
CA ALA A 141 5.55 -9.21 -14.86
C ALA A 141 6.66 -9.87 -14.04
N ASN A 142 7.86 -9.31 -14.06
CA ASN A 142 8.91 -9.68 -13.12
C ASN A 142 8.74 -8.81 -11.86
N LEU A 143 8.09 -9.37 -10.84
CA LEU A 143 7.83 -8.74 -9.55
C LEU A 143 8.49 -9.57 -8.47
N GLY A 144 8.86 -8.94 -7.36
CA GLY A 144 9.33 -9.67 -6.18
C GLY A 144 8.32 -9.64 -5.06
N GLN A 145 8.43 -10.62 -4.18
CA GLN A 145 7.67 -10.72 -2.95
C GLN A 145 8.64 -10.93 -1.79
N CYS A 146 8.32 -10.34 -0.65
CA CYS A 146 9.06 -10.54 0.58
C CYS A 146 8.08 -10.96 1.68
N PHE A 147 8.46 -11.99 2.45
CA PHE A 147 7.68 -12.55 3.53
C PHE A 147 8.52 -12.57 4.79
N VAL A 148 7.97 -12.06 5.88
CA VAL A 148 8.62 -12.03 7.19
C VAL A 148 7.74 -12.78 8.18
N ALA A 149 8.34 -13.72 8.92
CA ALA A 149 7.69 -14.41 10.03
C ALA A 149 8.50 -14.14 11.30
N LEU A 150 7.84 -13.58 12.31
CA LEU A 150 8.45 -13.32 13.62
C LEU A 150 7.77 -14.19 14.66
N ASN A 151 8.55 -14.98 15.40
CA ASN A 151 8.06 -15.69 16.57
C ASN A 151 8.03 -14.72 17.77
N PRO A 152 6.85 -14.24 18.21
CA PRO A 152 6.78 -13.26 19.29
C PRO A 152 7.32 -13.79 20.63
N LYS A 153 7.35 -15.12 20.80
CA LYS A 153 7.89 -15.78 22.01
C LYS A 153 9.38 -15.53 22.21
N CYS A 154 10.11 -15.15 21.16
CA CYS A 154 11.54 -14.83 21.24
C CYS A 154 11.84 -13.45 21.83
N PHE A 155 10.84 -12.58 22.02
CA PHE A 155 11.05 -11.18 22.39
C PHE A 155 10.51 -10.84 23.78
N ALA A 156 9.22 -11.08 24.01
CA ALA A 156 8.59 -10.73 25.28
C ALA A 156 7.44 -11.70 25.61
N PRO A 157 7.21 -11.99 26.91
CA PRO A 157 6.13 -12.90 27.33
C PRO A 157 4.75 -12.32 27.02
N ASN A 158 3.73 -13.17 27.07
CA ASN A 158 2.31 -12.79 27.03
C ASN A 158 1.96 -11.89 25.83
N PHE A 159 2.52 -12.19 24.65
CA PHE A 159 2.27 -11.41 23.44
C PHE A 159 0.78 -11.36 23.09
N GLN A 160 0.09 -12.51 23.08
CA GLN A 160 -1.31 -12.58 22.69
C GLN A 160 -2.23 -11.86 23.68
N ASP A 161 -1.92 -11.90 24.98
CA ASP A 161 -2.67 -11.15 26.00
C ASP A 161 -2.55 -9.64 25.76
N ARG A 162 -1.34 -9.13 25.54
CA ARG A 162 -1.10 -7.71 25.25
C ARG A 162 -1.73 -7.27 23.93
N MET A 163 -1.72 -8.15 22.92
CA MET A 163 -2.39 -7.90 21.64
C MET A 163 -3.92 -7.85 21.82
N SER A 164 -4.49 -8.77 22.58
CA SER A 164 -5.92 -8.75 22.94
C SER A 164 -6.31 -7.48 23.70
N ASP A 165 -5.49 -7.05 24.66
CA ASP A 165 -5.69 -5.82 25.41
C ASP A 165 -5.64 -4.58 24.49
N LEU A 166 -4.65 -4.48 23.61
CA LEU A 166 -4.57 -3.41 22.61
C LEU A 166 -5.81 -3.34 21.71
N LEU A 167 -6.29 -4.49 21.22
CA LEU A 167 -7.51 -4.56 20.42
C LEU A 167 -8.74 -4.14 21.24
N HIS A 168 -8.81 -4.54 22.50
CA HIS A 168 -9.89 -4.15 23.42
C HIS A 168 -9.90 -2.64 23.69
N ILE A 169 -8.74 -2.03 23.94
CA ILE A 169 -8.60 -0.58 24.14
C ILE A 169 -9.20 0.18 22.95
N HIS A 170 -8.80 -0.15 21.72
CA HIS A 170 -9.26 0.58 20.54
C HIS A 170 -10.73 0.35 20.20
N ARG A 171 -11.26 -0.85 20.43
CA ARG A 171 -12.66 -1.19 20.11
C ARG A 171 -13.68 -0.59 21.08
N ASN A 172 -13.25 -0.19 22.28
CA ASN A 172 -14.12 0.40 23.31
C ASN A 172 -14.00 1.92 23.43
N LEU A 173 -13.29 2.58 22.50
CA LEU A 173 -13.33 4.03 22.41
C LEU A 173 -14.72 4.51 21.98
N GLU A 174 -15.11 5.68 22.46
CA GLU A 174 -16.35 6.33 22.00
C GLU A 174 -16.23 6.67 20.51
N PRO A 175 -17.17 6.19 19.65
CA PRO A 175 -17.12 6.47 18.23
C PRO A 175 -17.40 7.94 17.95
N VAL A 176 -16.76 8.49 16.92
CA VAL A 176 -17.12 9.82 16.39
C VAL A 176 -18.56 9.75 15.85
N SER A 177 -19.35 10.79 16.12
CA SER A 177 -20.74 10.95 15.68
C SER A 177 -20.91 10.87 14.16
#